data_AF-A0A1X7TRE0-F1
#
_entry.id   AF-A0A1X7TRE0-F1
#
_cell.length_a   1.000
_cell.length_b   1.000
_cell.length_c   1.000
_cell.angle_alpha   90.00
_cell.angle_beta   90.00
_cell.angle_gamma   90.00
#
_symmetry.space_group_name_H-M   'P 1'
#
loop_
_entity.id
_entity.type
_entity.pdbx_description
1 polymer ?
#
loop_
_entity_poly.entity_id
_entity_poly.type
_entity_poly.pdbx_seq_one_letter_code
_entity_poly.pdbx_strand_id
1 'polypeptide(L)'
;VASLDWCKGPDRGLPCPDVIFYFHLSSEEALKRSGYGEERYEKKSFQEEVARVYEKLRDGSWFDVDASNSIDEIHKQLWDKTSSLLSTINNKEIGKLWT
;
A
#
# COMPACT_ATOMS: atom_id res chain seq x y z
N VAL A 1 16.96 -12.04 12.95
CA VAL A 1 15.92 -11.57 12.01
C VAL A 1 16.55 -10.48 11.15
N ALA A 2 16.35 -10.48 9.84
CA ALA A 2 16.87 -9.41 8.98
C ALA A 2 16.26 -8.05 9.40
N SER A 3 17.03 -6.97 9.33
CA SER A 3 16.51 -5.63 9.60
C SER A 3 15.64 -5.15 8.44
N LEU A 4 14.73 -4.20 8.69
CA LEU A 4 13.93 -3.58 7.64
C LEU A 4 14.82 -2.95 6.55
N ASP A 5 15.95 -2.36 6.96
CA ASP A 5 16.92 -1.79 6.03
C ASP A 5 17.54 -2.84 5.09
N TRP A 6 17.86 -4.02 5.62
CA TRP A 6 18.35 -5.14 4.82
C TRP A 6 17.29 -5.60 3.81
N CYS A 7 16.02 -5.69 4.22
CA CYS A 7 14.91 -6.02 3.34
C CYS A 7 14.68 -4.99 2.24
N LYS A 8 14.99 -3.70 2.47
CA LYS A 8 14.89 -2.63 1.45
C LYS A 8 15.98 -2.71 0.40
N GLY A 9 17.14 -3.31 0.73
CA GLY A 9 18.34 -3.32 -0.10
C GLY A 9 18.11 -3.69 -1.57
N PRO A 10 17.42 -4.80 -1.89
CA PRO A 10 17.18 -5.24 -3.26
C PRO A 10 16.36 -4.28 -4.12
N ASP A 11 15.48 -3.49 -3.51
CA ASP A 11 14.54 -2.58 -4.20
C ASP A 11 15.05 -1.13 -4.27
N ARG A 12 16.18 -0.82 -3.63
CA ARG A 12 16.77 0.53 -3.68
C ARG A 12 17.08 0.92 -5.12
N GLY A 13 16.63 2.12 -5.51
CA GLY A 13 16.85 2.68 -6.84
C GLY A 13 15.79 2.32 -7.88
N LEU A 14 14.79 1.49 -7.53
CA LEU A 14 13.58 1.35 -8.36
C LEU A 14 12.89 2.72 -8.57
N PRO A 15 12.09 2.89 -9.63
CA PRO A 15 11.24 4.06 -9.80
C PRO A 15 10.39 4.34 -8.56
N CYS A 16 10.54 5.53 -7.98
CA CYS A 16 9.76 5.92 -6.80
C CYS A 16 8.33 6.27 -7.24
N PRO A 17 7.29 5.66 -6.64
CA PRO A 17 5.91 6.01 -6.95
C PRO A 17 5.56 7.43 -6.48
N ASP A 18 4.74 8.14 -7.25
CA ASP A 18 4.20 9.45 -6.84
C ASP A 18 3.07 9.34 -5.80
N VAL A 19 2.39 8.19 -5.75
CA VAL A 19 1.37 7.85 -4.76
C VAL A 19 1.34 6.35 -4.51
N ILE A 20 1.15 5.97 -3.25
CA ILE A 20 0.93 4.58 -2.83
C ILE A 20 -0.47 4.51 -2.20
N PHE A 21 -1.40 3.81 -2.85
CA PHE A 21 -2.74 3.59 -2.30
C PHE A 21 -2.71 2.41 -1.32
N TYR A 22 -2.91 2.70 -0.04
CA TYR A 22 -2.94 1.70 1.02
C TYR A 22 -4.36 1.35 1.39
N PHE A 23 -4.79 0.15 1.02
CA PHE A 23 -6.14 -0.35 1.26
C PHE A 23 -6.20 -0.95 2.65
N HIS A 24 -6.73 -0.19 3.60
CA HIS A 24 -6.92 -0.67 4.95
C HIS A 24 -8.25 -1.41 5.05
N LEU A 25 -8.21 -2.63 5.57
CA LEU A 25 -9.39 -3.45 5.88
C LEU A 25 -9.16 -4.14 7.21
N SER A 26 -10.18 -4.19 8.07
CA SER A 26 -10.07 -4.96 9.31
C SER A 26 -9.86 -6.44 9.01
N SER A 27 -9.14 -7.15 9.90
CA SER A 27 -8.94 -8.60 9.76
C SER A 27 -10.28 -9.34 9.74
N GLU A 28 -11.25 -8.87 10.52
CA GLU A 28 -12.60 -9.42 10.61
C GLU A 28 -13.38 -9.29 9.29
N GLU A 29 -13.16 -8.22 8.53
CA GLU A 29 -13.79 -8.04 7.21
C GLU A 29 -13.04 -8.78 6.11
N ALA A 30 -11.71 -8.87 6.19
CA ALA A 30 -10.91 -9.68 5.27
C ALA A 30 -11.32 -11.16 5.32
N LEU A 31 -11.60 -11.69 6.52
CA LEU A 31 -12.09 -13.05 6.73
C LEU A 31 -13.43 -13.35 6.07
N LYS A 32 -14.26 -12.33 5.81
CA LYS A 32 -15.55 -12.50 5.13
C LYS A 32 -15.41 -12.67 3.62
N ARG A 33 -14.25 -12.33 3.06
CA ARG A 33 -13.95 -12.55 1.64
C ARG A 33 -13.63 -14.03 1.44
N SER A 34 -14.23 -14.62 0.40
CA SER A 34 -14.04 -16.03 0.07
C SER A 34 -12.57 -16.35 -0.17
N GLY A 35 -12.08 -17.47 0.37
CA GLY A 35 -10.73 -17.99 0.11
C GLY A 35 -9.67 -17.64 1.15
N TYR A 36 -9.98 -16.88 2.20
CA TYR A 36 -9.00 -16.58 3.25
C TYR A 36 -8.51 -17.86 3.96
N GLY A 37 -7.20 -18.06 3.96
CA GLY A 37 -6.52 -19.16 4.65
C GLY A 37 -6.01 -20.25 3.71
N GLU A 38 -6.25 -20.11 2.40
CA GLU A 38 -5.76 -21.04 1.39
C GLU A 38 -4.31 -20.72 0.96
N GLU A 39 -3.90 -19.45 1.06
CA GLU A 39 -2.54 -19.04 0.73
C GLU A 39 -1.57 -19.02 1.93
N ARG A 40 -0.27 -19.14 1.64
CA ARG A 40 0.81 -19.29 2.65
C ARG A 40 0.82 -18.20 3.72
N TYR A 41 0.46 -16.97 3.36
CA TYR A 41 0.54 -15.79 4.23
C TYR A 41 -0.82 -15.39 4.83
N GLU A 42 -1.90 -16.10 4.54
CA GLU A 42 -3.25 -15.80 5.03
C GLU A 42 -3.46 -16.36 6.45
N LYS A 43 -2.59 -15.92 7.37
CA LYS A 43 -2.67 -16.23 8.80
C LYS A 43 -2.80 -14.93 9.57
N LYS A 44 -3.80 -14.83 10.45
CA LYS A 44 -4.10 -13.61 11.22
C LYS A 44 -2.86 -13.02 11.89
N SER A 45 -2.13 -13.81 12.68
CA SER A 45 -0.92 -13.35 13.39
C SER A 45 0.19 -12.86 12.45
N PHE A 46 0.28 -13.41 11.23
CA PHE A 46 1.25 -12.97 10.24
C PHE A 46 0.82 -11.65 9.61
N GLN A 47 -0.45 -11.52 9.24
CA GLN A 47 -1.02 -10.30 8.68
C GLN A 47 -0.97 -9.13 9.66
N GLU A 48 -1.16 -9.37 10.96
CA GLU A 48 -0.96 -8.37 12.02
C GLU A 48 0.48 -7.84 12.06
N GLU A 49 1.48 -8.71 11.90
CA GLU A 49 2.89 -8.28 11.85
C GLU A 49 3.20 -7.55 10.53
N VAL A 50 2.65 -8.00 9.41
CA VAL A 50 2.75 -7.31 8.11
C VAL A 50 2.20 -5.89 8.22
N ALA A 51 1.03 -5.70 8.85
CA ALA A 51 0.45 -4.38 9.09
C ALA A 51 1.39 -3.48 9.90
N ARG A 52 2.01 -3.99 10.98
CA ARG A 52 3.00 -3.24 11.76
C ARG A 52 4.24 -2.85 10.96
N VAL A 53 4.67 -3.69 10.02
CA VAL A 53 5.80 -3.38 9.13
C VAL A 53 5.41 -2.33 8.09
N TYR A 54 4.19 -2.37 7.56
CA TYR A 54 3.67 -1.33 6.67
C TYR A 54 3.68 0.05 7.34
N GLU A 55 3.27 0.15 8.60
CA GLU A 55 3.36 1.41 9.35
C GLU A 55 4.79 1.93 9.50
N LYS A 56 5.80 1.05 9.54
CA LYS A 56 7.22 1.44 9.56
C LYS A 56 7.74 1.86 8.17
N LEU A 57 7.08 1.44 7.10
CA LEU A 57 7.43 1.77 5.71
C LEU A 57 6.75 3.05 5.22
N ARG A 58 5.64 3.44 5.86
CA ARG A 58 4.82 4.58 5.49
C ARG A 58 5.62 5.89 5.45
N ASP A 59 5.34 6.69 4.42
CA ASP A 59 5.83 8.05 4.24
C ASP A 59 4.72 8.95 3.68
N GLY A 60 5.06 10.20 3.29
CA GLY A 60 4.09 11.18 2.80
C GLY A 60 3.45 10.87 1.45
N SER A 61 3.93 9.85 0.72
CA SER A 61 3.34 9.41 -0.56
C SER A 61 2.14 8.46 -0.38
N TRP A 62 1.90 7.99 0.84
CA TRP A 62 0.86 7.01 1.14
C TRP A 62 -0.50 7.69 1.26
N PHE A 63 -1.50 7.12 0.61
CA PHE A 63 -2.90 7.55 0.66
C PHE A 63 -3.75 6.40 1.19
N ASP A 64 -4.39 6.64 2.34
CA ASP A 64 -5.29 5.68 2.97
C ASP A 64 -6.59 5.52 2.19
N VAL A 65 -6.94 4.26 1.94
CA VAL A 65 -8.19 3.87 1.30
C VAL A 65 -8.89 2.92 2.26
N ASP A 66 -10.03 3.35 2.78
CA ASP A 66 -10.90 2.45 3.56
C ASP A 66 -11.59 1.47 2.60
N ALA A 67 -11.12 0.22 2.64
CA ALA A 67 -11.54 -0.85 1.77
C ALA A 67 -12.85 -1.53 2.21
N SER A 68 -13.50 -1.04 3.28
CA SER A 68 -14.84 -1.44 3.70
C SER A 68 -15.95 -0.74 2.90
N ASN A 69 -15.63 0.39 2.26
CA ASN A 69 -16.55 1.14 1.39
C ASN A 69 -16.93 0.36 0.13
N SER A 70 -17.94 0.85 -0.59
CA SER A 70 -18.33 0.27 -1.88
C SER A 70 -17.23 0.43 -2.94
N ILE A 71 -17.23 -0.47 -3.92
CA ILE A 71 -16.28 -0.43 -5.05
C ILE A 71 -16.34 0.92 -5.77
N ASP A 72 -17.54 1.47 -5.99
CA ASP A 72 -17.73 2.74 -6.70
C ASP A 72 -17.17 3.92 -5.91
N GLU A 73 -17.35 3.95 -4.58
CA GLU A 73 -16.80 5.00 -3.71
C GLU A 73 -15.27 4.94 -3.69
N ILE A 74 -14.71 3.75 -3.55
CA ILE A 74 -13.26 3.53 -3.58
C ILE A 74 -12.72 3.97 -4.94
N HIS A 75 -13.33 3.50 -6.04
CA HIS A 75 -12.91 3.85 -7.40
C HIS A 75 -12.91 5.37 -7.61
N LYS A 76 -13.97 6.06 -7.18
CA LYS A 76 -14.07 7.52 -7.26
C LYS A 76 -12.94 8.20 -6.49
N GLN A 77 -12.64 7.76 -5.26
CA GLN A 77 -11.55 8.32 -4.46
C GLN A 77 -10.18 8.17 -5.16
N LEU A 78 -9.90 6.99 -5.70
CA LEU A 78 -8.67 6.72 -6.46
C LEU A 78 -8.58 7.60 -7.71
N TRP A 79 -9.69 7.74 -8.43
CA TRP A 79 -9.78 8.54 -9.64
C TRP A 79 -9.51 10.02 -9.36
N ASP A 80 -10.18 10.59 -8.35
CA ASP A 80 -10.02 12.00 -7.98
C ASP A 80 -8.59 12.30 -7.55
N LYS A 81 -7.99 11.43 -6.73
CA LYS A 81 -6.59 11.55 -6.29
C LYS A 81 -5.62 11.46 -7.46
N THR A 82 -5.79 10.47 -8.33
CA THR A 82 -4.93 10.25 -9.50
C THR A 82 -5.03 11.41 -10.48
N SER A 83 -6.24 11.88 -10.78
CA SER A 83 -6.48 13.01 -11.69
C SER A 83 -5.83 14.29 -11.18
N SER A 84 -5.95 14.56 -9.87
CA SER A 84 -5.27 15.69 -9.24
C SER A 84 -3.74 15.58 -9.37
N LEU A 85 -3.17 14.40 -9.17
CA LEU A 85 -1.72 14.19 -9.28
C LEU A 85 -1.22 14.36 -10.72
N LEU A 86 -1.94 13.81 -11.70
CA LEU A 86 -1.58 13.92 -13.13
C LEU A 86 -1.44 15.37 -13.59
N SER A 87 -2.24 16.29 -13.03
CA SER A 87 -2.13 17.72 -13.32
C SER A 87 -0.82 18.35 -12.83
N THR A 88 -0.18 17.77 -11.81
CA THR A 88 1.00 18.31 -11.14
C THR A 88 2.31 17.63 -11.58
N ILE A 89 2.25 16.35 -11.98
CA ILE A 89 3.45 15.54 -12.28
C ILE A 89 3.88 15.58 -13.75
N ASN A 90 3.09 16.19 -14.64
CA ASN A 90 3.45 16.33 -16.05
C ASN A 90 4.74 17.17 -16.14
N ASN A 91 5.88 16.53 -16.42
CA ASN A 91 7.27 17.05 -16.41
C ASN A 91 8.10 16.90 -15.12
N LYS A 92 7.63 16.16 -14.12
CA LYS A 92 8.46 15.80 -12.95
C LYS A 92 9.38 14.63 -13.31
N GLU A 93 10.65 14.71 -12.92
CA GLU A 93 11.57 13.56 -13.03
C GLU A 93 11.15 12.43 -12.09
N ILE A 94 11.29 11.18 -12.56
CA ILE A 94 10.98 10.00 -11.76
C ILE A 94 12.00 9.88 -10.64
N GLY A 95 11.51 9.84 -9.39
CA GLY A 95 12.35 9.67 -8.21
C GLY A 95 12.95 8.27 -8.11
N LYS A 96 13.88 8.08 -7.16
CA LYS A 96 14.48 6.78 -6.83
C LYS A 96 13.99 6.31 -5.47
N LEU A 97 13.58 5.04 -5.40
CA LEU A 97 13.03 4.44 -4.19
C LEU A 97 14.15 4.18 -3.16
N TRP A 98 13.94 4.64 -1.92
CA TRP A 98 14.83 4.39 -0.76
C TRP A 98 16.31 4.72 -0.98
N THR A 99 16.57 5.83 -1.66
CA THR A 99 17.91 6.43 -1.85
C THR A 99 18.07 7.71 -1.07
#